data_AF-A0A644Z2I1-F1
#
_entry.id   AF-A0A644Z2I1-F1
#
_cell.length_a   1.000
_cell.length_b   1.000
_cell.length_c   1.000
_cell.angle_alpha   90.00
_cell.angle_beta   90.00
_cell.angle_gamma   90.00
#
_symmetry.space_group_name_H-M   'P 1'
#
loop_
_entity.id
_entity.type
_entity.pdbx_description
1 polymer ?
#
loop_
_entity_poly.entity_id
_entity_poly.type
_entity_poly.pdbx_seq_one_letter_code
_entity_poly.pdbx_strand_id
1 'polypeptide(L)'
;MGSVGRGTKIEYVQVSYSNDDAFEWFGGTVNGKYLIAYNTWDDGFDTDAGFRGNIQFGLLVNHPRIADISRSNGFESDNSSDAPSQQPVTAPVFSNITMIGAAAQDPAFTNTSAYINGGEYNPDNGSKLGQHQSAVQIRRGSNLSLFNSVAVGYPVGLMINNDKGSQTQKAASDGLVNVKNVWFASMSITGSDKDGSYKDSLSVNASTFDKNAPESFSASFFKEMANNNHLFADAASLLLKSVTNASATGGWAPLASSPLLNQANLFTHPKLAESFFDKVNFAGAFRSDAASDNWTLKWANFDPQNTTY
;
A
#
# COMPACT_ATOMS: atom_id res chain seq x y z
N MET A 1 -14.55 -0.24 8.93
CA MET A 1 -14.52 -0.45 10.41
C MET A 1 -14.58 0.89 11.13
N GLY A 2 -15.49 1.08 12.09
CA GLY A 2 -15.65 2.38 12.78
C GLY A 2 -15.23 2.35 14.26
N SER A 3 -14.26 3.19 14.64
CA SER A 3 -13.85 3.46 16.03
C SER A 3 -13.53 2.22 16.89
N VAL A 4 -12.96 1.17 16.29
CA VAL A 4 -12.67 -0.09 17.00
C VAL A 4 -11.46 0.08 17.93
N GLY A 5 -11.57 -0.39 19.18
CA GLY A 5 -10.54 -0.23 20.21
C GLY A 5 -9.48 -1.34 20.20
N ARG A 6 -8.28 -1.03 20.73
CA ARG A 6 -7.10 -1.92 20.83
C ARG A 6 -7.28 -3.23 21.61
N GLY A 7 -8.36 -3.38 22.37
CA GLY A 7 -8.71 -4.65 23.02
C GLY A 7 -9.31 -5.68 22.06
N THR A 8 -9.63 -5.27 20.83
CA THR A 8 -10.15 -6.15 19.78
C THR A 8 -9.01 -6.82 19.05
N LYS A 9 -9.17 -8.11 18.77
CA LYS A 9 -8.21 -8.90 17.99
C LYS A 9 -8.71 -9.04 16.55
N ILE A 10 -7.98 -8.49 15.59
CA ILE A 10 -8.22 -8.70 14.15
C ILE A 10 -6.98 -9.37 13.58
N GLU A 11 -7.03 -10.69 13.40
CA GLU A 11 -5.93 -11.45 12.81
C GLU A 11 -6.45 -12.51 11.85
N TYR A 12 -5.66 -12.84 10.83
CA TYR A 12 -5.98 -13.85 9.82
C TYR A 12 -7.32 -13.55 9.13
N VAL A 13 -7.40 -12.34 8.58
CA VAL A 13 -8.57 -11.88 7.84
C VAL A 13 -8.18 -11.66 6.39
N GLN A 14 -8.97 -12.23 5.49
CA GLN A 14 -8.86 -12.02 4.06
C GLN A 14 -10.15 -11.39 3.55
N VAL A 15 -10.00 -10.32 2.76
CA VAL A 15 -11.08 -9.72 1.99
C VAL A 15 -10.72 -9.89 0.52
N SER A 16 -11.68 -10.40 -0.27
CA SER A 16 -11.44 -10.73 -1.67
C SER A 16 -12.56 -10.26 -2.57
N TYR A 17 -12.21 -9.62 -3.68
CA TYR A 17 -13.18 -9.13 -4.67
C TYR A 17 -14.28 -8.25 -4.06
N SER A 18 -13.96 -7.49 -3.00
CA SER A 18 -14.83 -6.43 -2.49
C SER A 18 -15.04 -5.38 -3.58
N ASN A 19 -16.27 -4.91 -3.77
CA ASN A 19 -16.60 -3.84 -4.72
C ASN A 19 -16.27 -2.43 -4.15
N ASP A 20 -15.37 -2.40 -3.18
CA ASP A 20 -14.97 -1.26 -2.37
C ASP A 20 -13.60 -1.60 -1.76
N ASP A 21 -13.14 -0.81 -0.79
CA ASP A 21 -11.91 -1.07 -0.06
C ASP A 21 -11.88 -2.44 0.62
N ALA A 22 -10.69 -3.02 0.75
CA ALA A 22 -10.53 -4.30 1.45
C ALA A 22 -10.61 -4.12 2.97
N PHE A 23 -9.84 -3.17 3.51
CA PHE A 23 -9.94 -2.78 4.91
C PHE A 23 -9.94 -1.26 5.01
N GLU A 24 -10.99 -0.75 5.61
CA GLU A 24 -11.21 0.67 5.79
C GLU A 24 -11.35 0.96 7.29
N TRP A 25 -10.55 1.86 7.84
CA TRP A 25 -10.58 2.23 9.25
C TRP A 25 -10.99 3.69 9.43
N PHE A 26 -12.20 3.90 9.95
CA PHE A 26 -12.69 5.21 10.40
C PHE A 26 -12.46 5.38 11.89
N GLY A 27 -11.31 5.96 12.25
CA GLY A 27 -10.95 6.18 13.65
C GLY A 27 -10.67 4.89 14.43
N GLY A 28 -10.37 5.05 15.73
CA GLY A 28 -10.08 3.93 16.62
C GLY A 28 -8.59 3.60 16.73
N THR A 29 -8.30 2.52 17.44
CA THR A 29 -6.93 2.09 17.83
C THR A 29 -6.73 0.59 17.72
N VAL A 30 -7.61 -0.11 17.00
CA VAL A 30 -7.48 -1.56 16.81
C VAL A 30 -6.17 -1.89 16.10
N ASN A 31 -5.49 -2.91 16.60
CA ASN A 31 -4.30 -3.45 15.96
C ASN A 31 -4.69 -4.68 15.13
N GLY A 32 -3.89 -5.04 14.13
CA GLY A 32 -4.15 -6.21 13.31
C GLY A 32 -2.92 -6.87 12.71
N LYS A 33 -2.95 -8.20 12.57
CA LYS A 33 -1.87 -8.97 11.92
C LYS A 33 -2.41 -9.95 10.90
N TYR A 34 -1.61 -10.27 9.89
CA TYR A 34 -1.96 -11.27 8.88
C TYR A 34 -3.24 -10.92 8.12
N LEU A 35 -3.21 -9.76 7.47
CA LEU A 35 -4.33 -9.22 6.71
C LEU A 35 -4.08 -9.41 5.21
N ILE A 36 -5.09 -9.85 4.47
CA ILE A 36 -5.00 -10.07 3.01
C ILE A 36 -6.07 -9.23 2.31
N ALA A 37 -5.63 -8.28 1.49
CA ALA A 37 -6.43 -7.58 0.50
C ALA A 37 -6.16 -8.22 -0.87
N TYR A 38 -7.15 -8.94 -1.41
CA TYR A 38 -6.96 -9.72 -2.64
C TYR A 38 -7.97 -9.33 -3.72
N ASN A 39 -7.47 -8.74 -4.81
CA ASN A 39 -8.27 -8.39 -5.99
C ASN A 39 -9.49 -7.52 -5.66
N THR A 40 -9.36 -6.58 -4.73
CA THR A 40 -10.41 -5.61 -4.41
C THR A 40 -10.56 -4.56 -5.50
N TRP A 41 -11.74 -3.94 -5.53
CA TRP A 41 -12.11 -2.99 -6.56
C TRP A 41 -11.46 -1.63 -6.32
N ASP A 42 -11.54 -1.14 -5.09
CA ASP A 42 -10.88 0.09 -4.67
C ASP A 42 -9.61 -0.23 -3.84
N ASP A 43 -9.34 0.51 -2.77
CA ASP A 43 -8.06 0.47 -2.07
C ASP A 43 -7.88 -0.82 -1.26
N GLY A 44 -6.64 -1.29 -1.11
CA GLY A 44 -6.40 -2.42 -0.22
C GLY A 44 -6.47 -2.03 1.26
N PHE A 45 -5.92 -0.87 1.61
CA PHE A 45 -5.97 -0.33 2.96
C PHE A 45 -6.32 1.16 2.94
N ASP A 46 -7.52 1.50 3.39
CA ASP A 46 -7.97 2.86 3.61
C ASP A 46 -7.93 3.20 5.11
N THR A 47 -7.40 4.38 5.44
CA THR A 47 -7.39 4.87 6.82
C THR A 47 -7.84 6.31 6.90
N ASP A 48 -8.78 6.56 7.81
CA ASP A 48 -9.40 7.88 7.92
C ASP A 48 -9.87 8.18 9.37
N ALA A 49 -10.42 9.38 9.55
CA ALA A 49 -11.14 9.81 10.75
C ALA A 49 -10.38 9.59 12.09
N GLY A 50 -9.06 9.80 12.10
CA GLY A 50 -8.26 9.71 13.31
C GLY A 50 -7.81 8.31 13.69
N PHE A 51 -7.76 7.35 12.75
CA PHE A 51 -7.28 5.99 13.03
C PHE A 51 -5.80 5.98 13.45
N ARG A 52 -5.50 5.28 14.56
CA ARG A 52 -4.16 5.26 15.19
C ARG A 52 -3.78 3.86 15.68
N GLY A 53 -4.16 2.84 14.91
CA GLY A 53 -3.79 1.45 15.17
C GLY A 53 -2.45 1.06 14.56
N ASN A 54 -1.96 -0.11 14.98
CA ASN A 54 -0.74 -0.75 14.50
C ASN A 54 -1.10 -2.00 13.69
N ILE A 55 -0.57 -2.11 12.46
CA ILE A 55 -0.81 -3.24 11.56
C ILE A 55 0.53 -3.87 11.16
N GLN A 56 0.65 -5.20 11.22
CA GLN A 56 1.86 -5.90 10.79
C GLN A 56 1.56 -7.18 9.99
N PHE A 57 2.37 -7.48 8.97
CA PHE A 57 2.18 -8.63 8.08
C PHE A 57 0.89 -8.52 7.27
N GLY A 58 0.93 -7.67 6.25
CA GLY A 58 -0.18 -7.48 5.31
C GLY A 58 0.22 -7.88 3.89
N LEU A 59 -0.65 -8.59 3.19
CA LEU A 59 -0.51 -8.87 1.76
C LEU A 59 -1.61 -8.10 1.01
N LEU A 60 -1.20 -7.37 -0.02
CA LEU A 60 -2.10 -6.72 -0.95
C LEU A 60 -1.76 -7.13 -2.37
N VAL A 61 -2.76 -7.58 -3.12
CA VAL A 61 -2.63 -7.97 -4.52
C VAL A 61 -3.75 -7.35 -5.34
N ASN A 62 -3.40 -6.51 -6.31
CA ASN A 62 -4.36 -5.86 -7.20
C ASN A 62 -4.66 -6.74 -8.40
N HIS A 63 -5.94 -6.85 -8.78
CA HIS A 63 -6.30 -7.48 -10.02
C HIS A 63 -6.01 -6.53 -11.20
N PRO A 64 -5.33 -6.96 -12.27
CA PRO A 64 -4.88 -6.04 -13.32
C PRO A 64 -6.02 -5.47 -14.19
N ARG A 65 -7.22 -6.08 -14.14
CA ARG A 65 -8.39 -5.69 -14.94
C ARG A 65 -9.46 -4.93 -14.17
N ILE A 66 -9.31 -4.76 -12.85
CA ILE A 66 -10.32 -4.17 -11.98
C ILE A 66 -9.69 -2.98 -11.26
N ALA A 67 -10.31 -1.82 -11.39
CA ALA A 67 -9.98 -0.65 -10.58
C ALA A 67 -11.21 0.24 -10.46
N ASP A 68 -11.38 0.91 -9.33
CA ASP A 68 -12.48 1.83 -9.09
C ASP A 68 -12.35 3.10 -9.95
N ILE A 69 -13.48 3.75 -10.20
CA ILE A 69 -13.54 5.05 -10.88
C ILE A 69 -12.83 6.16 -10.09
N SER A 70 -12.78 6.06 -8.76
CA SER A 70 -12.01 6.89 -7.84
C SER A 70 -10.49 6.70 -7.99
N ARG A 71 -10.09 5.62 -8.68
CA ARG A 71 -8.75 5.05 -8.87
C ARG A 71 -8.23 4.29 -7.65
N SER A 72 -7.85 3.03 -7.85
CA SER A 72 -7.40 2.16 -6.76
C SER A 72 -5.92 2.33 -6.42
N ASN A 73 -5.61 2.27 -5.13
CA ASN A 73 -4.30 2.36 -4.52
C ASN A 73 -3.98 1.12 -3.68
N GLY A 74 -2.70 0.98 -3.32
CA GLY A 74 -2.32 0.06 -2.25
C GLY A 74 -2.82 0.56 -0.90
N PHE A 75 -2.48 1.82 -0.60
CA PHE A 75 -2.98 2.57 0.55
C PHE A 75 -3.63 3.88 0.10
N GLU A 76 -4.77 4.20 0.68
CA GLU A 76 -5.30 5.57 0.78
C GLU A 76 -5.32 5.97 2.26
N SER A 77 -4.82 7.15 2.57
CA SER A 77 -4.76 7.61 3.96
C SER A 77 -5.08 9.08 4.07
N ASP A 78 -6.21 9.33 4.72
CA ASP A 78 -6.81 10.62 4.98
C ASP A 78 -6.85 10.90 6.48
N ASN A 79 -6.92 12.17 6.86
CA ASN A 79 -7.30 12.52 8.23
C ASN A 79 -8.81 12.71 8.38
N SER A 80 -9.34 13.61 7.56
CA SER A 80 -10.75 13.89 7.44
C SER A 80 -10.96 14.57 6.11
N SER A 81 -11.96 14.11 5.37
CA SER A 81 -12.20 14.54 4.00
C SER A 81 -12.31 16.06 3.86
N ASP A 82 -13.00 16.75 4.78
CA ASP A 82 -13.24 18.20 4.70
C ASP A 82 -12.64 19.00 5.87
N ALA A 83 -11.94 18.34 6.79
CA ALA A 83 -11.28 18.98 7.92
C ALA A 83 -9.86 18.41 8.14
N PRO A 84 -8.91 18.69 7.24
CA PRO A 84 -7.61 18.00 7.22
C PRO A 84 -6.75 18.20 8.49
N SER A 85 -7.05 19.20 9.32
CA SER A 85 -6.36 19.46 10.60
C SER A 85 -7.10 18.91 11.84
N GLN A 86 -8.22 18.21 11.64
CA GLN A 86 -9.06 17.68 12.71
C GLN A 86 -8.26 16.75 13.64
N GLN A 87 -8.51 16.87 14.95
CA GLN A 87 -7.90 16.03 15.97
C GLN A 87 -8.88 14.96 16.47
N PRO A 88 -8.40 13.76 16.84
CA PRO A 88 -7.03 13.28 16.65
C PRO A 88 -6.70 13.06 15.16
N VAL A 89 -5.46 13.34 14.75
CA VAL A 89 -5.03 13.09 13.36
C VAL A 89 -4.91 11.58 13.09
N THR A 90 -5.35 11.12 11.91
CA THR A 90 -5.06 9.77 11.41
C THR A 90 -3.56 9.56 11.37
N ALA A 91 -3.06 8.62 12.17
CA ALA A 91 -1.63 8.35 12.31
C ALA A 91 -1.38 6.85 12.53
N PRO A 92 -1.81 5.98 11.59
CA PRO A 92 -1.60 4.55 11.70
C PRO A 92 -0.13 4.19 11.50
N VAL A 93 0.27 3.03 12.04
CA VAL A 93 1.60 2.46 11.85
C VAL A 93 1.49 1.10 11.18
N PHE A 94 2.00 1.00 9.96
CA PHE A 94 2.09 -0.23 9.19
C PHE A 94 3.54 -0.72 9.15
N SER A 95 3.75 -2.03 9.31
CA SER A 95 5.06 -2.66 9.14
C SER A 95 4.94 -4.01 8.43
N ASN A 96 5.96 -4.40 7.65
CA ASN A 96 5.98 -5.71 6.99
C ASN A 96 4.81 -5.94 6.04
N ILE A 97 4.58 -5.02 5.10
CA ILE A 97 3.53 -5.11 4.09
C ILE A 97 4.14 -5.49 2.74
N THR A 98 3.54 -6.45 2.04
CA THR A 98 3.86 -6.80 0.66
C THR A 98 2.71 -6.36 -0.24
N MET A 99 2.98 -5.46 -1.18
CA MET A 99 2.02 -4.90 -2.13
C MET A 99 2.39 -5.29 -3.56
N ILE A 100 1.47 -5.91 -4.27
CA ILE A 100 1.66 -6.37 -5.65
C ILE A 100 0.64 -5.68 -6.54
N GLY A 101 1.11 -4.70 -7.30
CA GLY A 101 0.32 -3.90 -8.21
C GLY A 101 0.04 -4.59 -9.55
N ALA A 102 -0.87 -4.01 -10.31
CA ALA A 102 -1.38 -4.56 -11.57
C ALA A 102 -0.29 -4.86 -12.61
N ALA A 103 0.72 -4.00 -12.73
CA ALA A 103 1.81 -4.19 -13.69
C ALA A 103 2.71 -5.38 -13.33
N ALA A 104 2.74 -5.79 -12.05
CA ALA A 104 3.46 -6.98 -11.63
C ALA A 104 2.66 -8.27 -11.89
N GLN A 105 1.32 -8.18 -11.92
CA GLN A 105 0.42 -9.31 -12.14
C GLN A 105 0.34 -9.73 -13.60
N ASP A 106 0.33 -8.76 -14.52
CA ASP A 106 0.21 -9.01 -15.96
C ASP A 106 1.21 -8.15 -16.75
N PRO A 107 2.19 -8.75 -17.46
CA PRO A 107 3.12 -8.03 -18.32
C PRO A 107 2.46 -7.22 -19.45
N ALA A 108 1.23 -7.56 -19.83
CA ALA A 108 0.44 -6.83 -20.83
C ALA A 108 -0.32 -5.64 -20.25
N PHE A 109 -0.25 -5.41 -18.94
CA PHE A 109 -0.98 -4.34 -18.27
C PHE A 109 -0.70 -2.97 -18.90
N THR A 110 -1.78 -2.26 -19.19
CA THR A 110 -1.73 -0.82 -19.47
C THR A 110 -2.77 -0.13 -18.61
N ASN A 111 -2.42 1.00 -18.02
CA ASN A 111 -3.31 1.72 -17.11
C ASN A 111 -4.35 2.55 -17.89
N THR A 112 -5.21 1.88 -18.65
CA THR A 112 -6.20 2.49 -19.55
C THR A 112 -7.55 1.80 -19.42
N SER A 113 -8.62 2.52 -19.73
CA SER A 113 -9.99 1.96 -19.73
C SER A 113 -10.20 0.84 -20.76
N ALA A 114 -9.37 0.76 -21.79
CA ALA A 114 -9.42 -0.32 -22.76
C ALA A 114 -8.94 -1.65 -22.15
N TYR A 115 -7.96 -1.58 -21.24
CA TYR A 115 -7.40 -2.76 -20.57
C TYR A 115 -8.19 -3.11 -19.31
N ILE A 116 -8.45 -2.10 -18.47
CA ILE A 116 -9.17 -2.20 -17.20
C ILE A 116 -10.67 -2.18 -17.50
N ASN A 117 -11.16 -3.33 -17.96
CA ASN A 117 -12.53 -3.52 -18.44
C ASN A 117 -13.31 -4.58 -17.63
N GLY A 118 -12.78 -4.98 -16.46
CA GLY A 118 -13.36 -5.98 -15.57
C GLY A 118 -13.17 -7.42 -16.06
N GLY A 119 -13.10 -7.64 -17.38
CA GLY A 119 -13.04 -8.98 -17.96
C GLY A 119 -14.23 -9.84 -17.50
N GLU A 120 -13.95 -11.07 -17.07
CA GLU A 120 -14.95 -11.98 -16.48
C GLU A 120 -15.51 -11.51 -15.12
N TYR A 121 -14.85 -10.53 -14.48
CA TYR A 121 -15.25 -9.97 -13.18
C TYR A 121 -16.11 -8.71 -13.32
N ASN A 122 -16.46 -8.30 -14.55
CA ASN A 122 -17.34 -7.16 -14.74
C ASN A 122 -18.74 -7.48 -14.16
N PRO A 123 -19.24 -6.72 -13.18
CA PRO A 123 -20.52 -7.01 -12.54
C PRO A 123 -21.75 -6.73 -13.41
N ASP A 124 -21.58 -6.13 -14.61
CA ASP A 124 -22.66 -5.77 -15.55
C ASP A 124 -23.82 -4.97 -14.93
N ASN A 125 -23.56 -4.33 -13.79
CA ASN A 125 -24.53 -3.56 -13.01
C ASN A 125 -24.40 -2.04 -13.24
N GLY A 126 -23.54 -1.63 -14.17
CA GLY A 126 -23.22 -0.23 -14.46
C GLY A 126 -22.14 0.39 -13.58
N SER A 127 -21.50 -0.39 -12.69
CA SER A 127 -20.28 0.04 -11.98
C SER A 127 -19.24 0.52 -12.99
N LYS A 128 -18.70 1.72 -12.75
CA LYS A 128 -17.69 2.30 -13.62
C LYS A 128 -16.31 1.80 -13.19
N LEU A 129 -15.48 1.49 -14.17
CA LEU A 129 -14.07 1.16 -13.97
C LEU A 129 -13.22 2.41 -14.15
N GLY A 130 -12.11 2.48 -13.41
CA GLY A 130 -11.12 3.55 -13.53
C GLY A 130 -9.72 3.01 -13.83
N GLN A 131 -8.77 3.48 -13.05
CA GLN A 131 -7.34 3.23 -13.25
C GLN A 131 -6.68 2.86 -11.92
N HIS A 132 -5.59 2.10 -11.95
CA HIS A 132 -4.74 1.98 -10.77
C HIS A 132 -3.93 3.26 -10.60
N GLN A 133 -3.66 3.67 -9.37
CA GLN A 133 -2.98 4.93 -9.08
C GLN A 133 -1.62 4.72 -8.40
N SER A 134 -1.61 4.43 -7.10
CA SER A 134 -0.37 4.47 -6.32
C SER A 134 -0.19 3.27 -5.39
N ALA A 135 1.05 2.97 -5.01
CA ALA A 135 1.28 2.01 -3.93
C ALA A 135 0.88 2.61 -2.58
N VAL A 136 1.21 3.89 -2.35
CA VAL A 136 0.86 4.59 -1.11
C VAL A 136 0.44 6.02 -1.42
N GLN A 137 -0.81 6.37 -1.11
CA GLN A 137 -1.28 7.75 -1.07
C GLN A 137 -1.50 8.21 0.37
N ILE A 138 -0.93 9.37 0.71
CA ILE A 138 -1.08 10.05 2.00
C ILE A 138 -1.52 11.48 1.69
N ARG A 139 -2.72 11.85 2.08
CA ARG A 139 -3.28 13.16 1.75
C ARG A 139 -4.14 13.68 2.90
N ARG A 140 -4.75 14.84 2.68
CA ARG A 140 -5.74 15.47 3.59
C ARG A 140 -5.33 15.47 5.07
N GLY A 141 -4.04 15.67 5.36
CA GLY A 141 -3.49 15.81 6.71
C GLY A 141 -3.15 14.52 7.45
N SER A 142 -3.21 13.34 6.81
CA SER A 142 -2.79 12.09 7.45
C SER A 142 -1.30 12.08 7.81
N ASN A 143 -0.98 11.45 8.94
CA ASN A 143 0.36 11.21 9.47
C ASN A 143 0.75 9.72 9.40
N LEU A 144 0.31 9.01 8.34
CA LEU A 144 0.60 7.59 8.14
C LEU A 144 2.09 7.28 8.25
N SER A 145 2.40 6.14 8.83
CA SER A 145 3.76 5.61 8.91
C SER A 145 3.83 4.19 8.35
N LEU A 146 4.62 3.99 7.29
CA LEU A 146 4.90 2.71 6.66
C LEU A 146 6.36 2.33 6.84
N PHE A 147 6.61 1.15 7.39
CA PHE A 147 7.94 0.63 7.68
C PHE A 147 8.17 -0.74 7.05
N ASN A 148 9.42 -1.06 6.72
CA ASN A 148 9.89 -2.44 6.46
C ASN A 148 9.02 -3.19 5.43
N SER A 149 8.66 -2.52 4.33
CA SER A 149 7.61 -2.97 3.40
C SER A 149 8.11 -2.99 1.96
N VAL A 150 7.39 -3.68 1.09
CA VAL A 150 7.74 -3.80 -0.33
C VAL A 150 6.50 -3.53 -1.20
N ALA A 151 6.68 -2.78 -2.28
CA ALA A 151 5.67 -2.61 -3.32
C ALA A 151 6.27 -2.84 -4.71
N VAL A 152 5.49 -3.47 -5.59
CA VAL A 152 5.93 -3.82 -6.94
C VAL A 152 4.86 -3.49 -7.96
N GLY A 153 5.21 -2.84 -9.08
CA GLY A 153 4.34 -2.75 -10.25
C GLY A 153 3.16 -1.77 -10.13
N TYR A 154 3.37 -0.61 -9.51
CA TYR A 154 2.38 0.46 -9.45
C TYR A 154 2.68 1.59 -10.44
N PRO A 155 1.65 2.29 -10.97
CA PRO A 155 1.89 3.49 -11.78
C PRO A 155 2.65 4.57 -11.01
N VAL A 156 2.30 4.83 -9.75
CA VAL A 156 3.02 5.76 -8.87
C VAL A 156 3.47 5.03 -7.60
N GLY A 157 4.71 5.23 -7.17
CA GLY A 157 5.18 4.68 -5.89
C GLY A 157 4.51 5.35 -4.69
N LEU A 158 4.86 6.61 -4.45
CA LEU A 158 4.41 7.38 -3.29
C LEU A 158 3.71 8.68 -3.71
N MET A 159 2.56 8.98 -3.10
CA MET A 159 1.89 10.26 -3.20
C MET A 159 1.75 10.90 -1.81
N ILE A 160 2.29 12.10 -1.65
CA ILE A 160 2.10 12.95 -0.46
C ILE A 160 1.51 14.29 -0.92
N ASN A 161 0.21 14.45 -0.68
CA ASN A 161 -0.54 15.54 -1.30
C ASN A 161 -1.03 16.57 -0.27
N ASN A 162 -0.91 17.85 -0.61
CA ASN A 162 -1.49 18.97 0.14
C ASN A 162 -2.92 19.31 -0.32
N ASP A 163 -3.72 18.30 -0.65
CA ASP A 163 -5.11 18.46 -1.09
C ASP A 163 -5.95 19.19 -0.04
N LYS A 164 -6.93 19.99 -0.51
CA LYS A 164 -7.89 20.71 0.35
C LYS A 164 -7.24 21.62 1.41
N GLY A 165 -6.05 22.16 1.10
CA GLY A 165 -5.31 23.04 2.00
C GLY A 165 -4.65 22.32 3.18
N SER A 166 -4.51 20.98 3.10
CA SER A 166 -3.77 20.22 4.09
C SER A 166 -2.29 20.58 4.11
N GLN A 167 -1.60 20.14 5.17
CA GLN A 167 -0.16 20.35 5.35
C GLN A 167 0.58 19.01 5.42
N THR A 168 0.15 18.01 4.64
CA THR A 168 0.70 16.65 4.68
C THR A 168 2.19 16.62 4.34
N GLN A 169 2.62 17.37 3.31
CA GLN A 169 4.06 17.46 2.96
C GLN A 169 4.88 18.11 4.08
N LYS A 170 4.32 19.14 4.73
CA LYS A 170 4.97 19.75 5.90
C LYS A 170 5.09 18.73 7.05
N ALA A 171 4.04 17.97 7.31
CA ALA A 171 4.05 16.92 8.32
C ALA A 171 5.12 15.84 8.02
N ALA A 172 5.35 15.54 6.74
CA ALA A 172 6.44 14.67 6.31
C ALA A 172 7.83 15.29 6.59
N SER A 173 8.05 16.57 6.24
CA SER A 173 9.29 17.28 6.57
C SER A 173 9.53 17.41 8.08
N ASP A 174 8.47 17.49 8.89
CA ASP A 174 8.54 17.53 10.35
C ASP A 174 8.72 16.13 10.99
N GLY A 175 8.76 15.05 10.19
CA GLY A 175 8.95 13.66 10.65
C GLY A 175 7.70 12.97 11.20
N LEU A 176 6.51 13.52 10.98
CA LEU A 176 5.24 12.95 11.42
C LEU A 176 4.76 11.82 10.50
N VAL A 177 4.86 12.04 9.17
CA VAL A 177 4.71 11.00 8.14
C VAL A 177 6.04 10.26 8.00
N ASN A 178 5.99 8.93 7.89
CA ASN A 178 7.19 8.12 7.79
C ASN A 178 7.01 7.06 6.69
N VAL A 179 7.93 7.02 5.73
CA VAL A 179 8.05 5.93 4.76
C VAL A 179 9.50 5.50 4.82
N LYS A 180 9.81 4.46 5.60
CA LYS A 180 11.21 4.08 5.92
C LYS A 180 11.45 2.59 5.75
N ASN A 181 12.62 2.22 5.24
CA ASN A 181 12.94 0.84 4.87
C ASN A 181 11.84 0.27 3.94
N VAL A 182 11.54 0.98 2.86
CA VAL A 182 10.57 0.56 1.85
C VAL A 182 11.26 0.27 0.53
N TRP A 183 10.94 -0.87 -0.06
CA TRP A 183 11.45 -1.32 -1.36
C TRP A 183 10.39 -1.14 -2.43
N PHE A 184 10.67 -0.31 -3.42
CA PHE A 184 9.85 -0.14 -4.61
C PHE A 184 10.54 -0.77 -5.80
N ALA A 185 9.79 -1.56 -6.59
CA ALA A 185 10.26 -2.09 -7.86
C ALA A 185 9.24 -1.91 -8.98
N SER A 186 9.72 -1.61 -10.19
CA SER A 186 8.88 -1.46 -11.39
C SER A 186 7.72 -0.46 -11.21
N MET A 187 8.02 0.67 -10.57
CA MET A 187 7.11 1.82 -10.55
C MET A 187 7.20 2.56 -11.89
N SER A 188 6.09 3.07 -12.43
CA SER A 188 6.18 3.92 -13.64
C SER A 188 6.84 5.26 -13.31
N ILE A 189 6.51 5.84 -12.14
CA ILE A 189 7.23 6.96 -11.52
C ILE A 189 7.39 6.74 -10.02
N THR A 190 8.41 7.35 -9.42
CA THR A 190 8.67 7.20 -7.97
C THR A 190 7.60 7.88 -7.14
N GLY A 191 7.17 9.09 -7.51
CA GLY A 191 6.13 9.79 -6.78
C GLY A 191 5.39 10.87 -7.57
N SER A 192 4.30 11.37 -6.98
CA SER A 192 3.53 12.51 -7.47
C SER A 192 2.89 13.25 -6.30
N ASP A 193 2.65 14.56 -6.43
CA ASP A 193 2.12 15.41 -5.34
C ASP A 193 0.64 15.76 -5.50
N LYS A 194 -0.08 15.00 -6.31
CA LYS A 194 -1.48 15.27 -6.65
C LYS A 194 -2.24 13.98 -6.92
N ASP A 195 -3.42 13.89 -6.31
CA ASP A 195 -4.36 12.81 -6.57
C ASP A 195 -4.78 12.79 -8.06
N GLY A 196 -4.82 11.60 -8.66
CA GLY A 196 -5.10 11.42 -10.07
C GLY A 196 -3.97 11.79 -11.03
N SER A 197 -2.78 12.10 -10.53
CA SER A 197 -1.65 12.51 -11.36
C SER A 197 -0.62 11.40 -11.52
N TYR A 198 -0.26 11.11 -12.76
CA TYR A 198 0.84 10.21 -13.13
C TYR A 198 2.08 11.00 -13.58
N LYS A 199 2.31 12.16 -12.95
CA LYS A 199 3.43 13.06 -13.26
C LYS A 199 4.34 13.23 -12.07
N ASP A 200 5.63 13.02 -12.29
CA ASP A 200 6.66 13.31 -11.29
C ASP A 200 7.09 14.78 -11.42
N SER A 201 6.40 15.65 -10.70
CA SER A 201 6.63 17.09 -10.72
C SER A 201 6.10 17.71 -9.43
N LEU A 202 6.81 18.72 -8.92
CA LEU A 202 6.47 19.38 -7.67
C LEU A 202 5.11 20.07 -7.76
N SER A 203 4.25 19.82 -6.77
CA SER A 203 3.04 20.59 -6.53
C SER A 203 2.84 20.78 -5.03
N VAL A 204 2.89 22.03 -4.59
CA VAL A 204 2.79 22.38 -3.15
C VAL A 204 1.34 22.49 -2.66
N ASN A 205 0.37 22.42 -3.56
CA ASN A 205 -1.07 22.62 -3.28
C ASN A 205 -1.97 21.54 -3.90
N ALA A 206 -1.37 20.45 -4.39
CA ALA A 206 -2.03 19.37 -5.13
C ALA A 206 -2.90 19.85 -6.32
N SER A 207 -2.58 20.99 -6.92
CA SER A 207 -3.35 21.57 -8.03
C SER A 207 -2.47 21.94 -9.20
N THR A 208 -1.52 22.87 -8.98
CA THR A 208 -0.64 23.42 -10.02
C THR A 208 0.75 22.81 -9.90
N PHE A 209 1.25 22.28 -11.01
CA PHE A 209 2.61 21.76 -11.11
C PHE A 209 3.62 22.85 -11.46
N ASP A 210 4.75 22.82 -10.78
CA ASP A 210 5.95 23.52 -11.23
C ASP A 210 6.58 22.75 -12.40
N LYS A 211 6.45 23.31 -13.60
CA LYS A 211 6.94 22.72 -14.84
C LYS A 211 8.48 22.62 -14.91
N ASN A 212 9.18 23.34 -14.05
CA ASN A 212 10.65 23.37 -14.02
C ASN A 212 11.21 22.48 -12.91
N ALA A 213 10.38 22.01 -11.99
CA ALA A 213 10.83 21.10 -10.95
C ALA A 213 11.25 19.76 -11.56
N PRO A 214 12.41 19.20 -11.19
CA PRO A 214 12.92 17.96 -11.75
C PRO A 214 12.09 16.74 -11.32
N GLU A 215 11.44 16.82 -10.16
CA GLU A 215 10.62 15.76 -9.58
C GLU A 215 9.62 16.35 -8.56
N SER A 216 8.74 15.49 -8.07
CA SER A 216 7.78 15.75 -7.00
C SER A 216 8.42 15.77 -5.61
N PHE A 217 7.79 16.45 -4.66
CA PHE A 217 8.14 16.34 -3.23
C PHE A 217 8.13 14.87 -2.79
N SER A 218 7.12 14.12 -3.21
CA SER A 218 6.94 12.71 -2.86
C SER A 218 8.11 11.84 -3.34
N ALA A 219 8.61 12.08 -4.55
CA ALA A 219 9.79 11.39 -5.07
C ALA A 219 11.06 11.77 -4.30
N SER A 220 11.29 13.06 -4.04
CA SER A 220 12.45 13.51 -3.25
C SER A 220 12.41 12.94 -1.82
N PHE A 221 11.25 12.99 -1.16
CA PHE A 221 11.04 12.45 0.18
C PHE A 221 11.36 10.95 0.23
N PHE A 222 10.86 10.16 -0.73
CA PHE A 222 11.16 8.73 -0.78
C PHE A 222 12.67 8.45 -0.85
N LYS A 223 13.41 9.27 -1.61
CA LYS A 223 14.86 9.12 -1.85
C LYS A 223 15.75 9.67 -0.74
N GLU A 224 15.19 10.30 0.30
CA GLU A 224 15.99 10.80 1.41
C GLU A 224 16.80 9.68 2.08
N MET A 225 18.10 9.92 2.29
CA MET A 225 18.99 8.94 2.91
C MET A 225 18.50 8.49 4.30
N ALA A 226 17.89 9.40 5.06
CA ALA A 226 17.34 9.13 6.39
C ALA A 226 16.11 8.19 6.36
N ASN A 227 15.51 7.98 5.19
CA ASN A 227 14.41 7.04 5.02
C ASN A 227 14.91 5.62 4.69
N ASN A 228 16.13 5.47 4.18
CA ASN A 228 16.71 4.18 3.81
C ASN A 228 15.74 3.35 2.93
N ASN A 229 15.10 4.01 1.98
CA ASN A 229 14.25 3.35 0.99
C ASN A 229 15.07 2.93 -0.23
N HIS A 230 14.56 1.96 -0.98
CA HIS A 230 15.26 1.36 -2.09
C HIS A 230 14.38 1.37 -3.35
N LEU A 231 14.96 1.76 -4.48
CA LEU A 231 14.32 1.77 -5.80
C LEU A 231 15.00 0.77 -6.72
N PHE A 232 14.20 -0.11 -7.31
CA PHE A 232 14.61 -1.05 -8.33
C PHE A 232 13.82 -0.80 -9.62
N ALA A 233 14.49 -0.82 -10.76
CA ALA A 233 13.82 -0.69 -12.05
C ALA A 233 12.94 -1.92 -12.36
N ASP A 234 13.39 -3.10 -11.96
CA ASP A 234 12.79 -4.38 -12.29
C ASP A 234 12.41 -5.17 -11.02
N ALA A 235 11.16 -5.62 -10.96
CA ALA A 235 10.60 -6.54 -9.98
C ALA A 235 11.47 -7.79 -9.76
N ALA A 236 12.10 -8.31 -10.83
CA ALA A 236 12.97 -9.49 -10.74
C ALA A 236 14.16 -9.26 -9.80
N SER A 237 14.60 -8.01 -9.62
CA SER A 237 15.70 -7.66 -8.71
C SER A 237 15.38 -7.90 -7.24
N LEU A 238 14.09 -7.96 -6.88
CA LEU A 238 13.65 -8.27 -5.52
C LEU A 238 13.64 -9.77 -5.24
N LEU A 239 13.80 -10.62 -6.26
CA LEU A 239 13.82 -12.07 -6.14
C LEU A 239 12.60 -12.61 -5.36
N LEU A 240 11.39 -12.21 -5.75
CA LEU A 240 10.14 -12.76 -5.21
C LEU A 240 9.77 -14.05 -5.97
N LYS A 241 9.22 -15.06 -5.28
CA LYS A 241 8.93 -16.39 -5.86
C LYS A 241 7.99 -16.33 -7.08
N SER A 242 6.93 -15.53 -7.01
CA SER A 242 6.07 -15.16 -8.12
C SER A 242 5.36 -13.85 -7.80
N VAL A 243 5.29 -12.97 -8.80
CA VAL A 243 4.50 -11.74 -8.75
C VAL A 243 3.33 -11.77 -9.74
N THR A 244 3.25 -12.77 -10.61
CA THR A 244 2.22 -12.93 -11.64
C THR A 244 1.14 -13.95 -11.22
N ASN A 245 -0.10 -13.68 -11.65
CA ASN A 245 -1.34 -14.47 -11.49
C ASN A 245 -1.21 -15.71 -10.59
N ALA A 246 -1.47 -15.51 -9.29
CA ALA A 246 -1.35 -16.52 -8.25
C ALA A 246 -2.55 -17.47 -8.16
N SER A 247 -3.05 -18.02 -9.27
CA SER A 247 -4.27 -18.87 -9.23
C SER A 247 -4.08 -20.28 -8.65
N ALA A 248 -3.04 -20.56 -7.87
CA ALA A 248 -3.01 -21.83 -7.10
C ALA A 248 -2.07 -21.88 -5.88
N THR A 249 -0.96 -21.12 -5.81
CA THR A 249 0.09 -21.40 -4.79
C THR A 249 0.68 -20.19 -4.04
N GLY A 250 0.17 -18.96 -4.25
CA GLY A 250 0.43 -17.81 -3.37
C GLY A 250 1.90 -17.48 -3.09
N GLY A 251 2.71 -17.28 -4.13
CA GLY A 251 4.16 -17.15 -4.03
C GLY A 251 4.71 -15.73 -3.91
N TRP A 252 4.23 -14.85 -3.03
CA TRP A 252 4.77 -13.47 -2.93
C TRP A 252 5.98 -13.30 -2.02
N ALA A 253 6.50 -14.43 -1.52
CA ALA A 253 7.60 -14.43 -0.58
C ALA A 253 8.96 -14.22 -1.27
N PRO A 254 9.93 -13.60 -0.57
CA PRO A 254 11.30 -13.51 -1.05
C PRO A 254 11.95 -14.89 -1.16
N LEU A 255 12.63 -15.12 -2.28
CA LEU A 255 13.54 -16.23 -2.51
C LEU A 255 14.85 -16.04 -1.72
N ALA A 256 15.62 -17.12 -1.62
CA ALA A 256 16.98 -17.06 -1.10
C ALA A 256 17.79 -15.94 -1.79
N SER A 257 18.57 -15.20 -1.00
CA SER A 257 19.39 -14.05 -1.44
C SER A 257 18.61 -12.81 -1.89
N SER A 258 17.29 -12.76 -1.73
CA SER A 258 16.52 -11.53 -1.94
C SER A 258 17.10 -10.37 -1.12
N PRO A 259 17.19 -9.14 -1.69
CA PRO A 259 17.61 -7.96 -0.95
C PRO A 259 16.63 -7.56 0.17
N LEU A 260 15.46 -8.20 0.26
CA LEU A 260 14.50 -8.00 1.34
C LEU A 260 14.88 -8.75 2.62
N LEU A 261 15.85 -9.67 2.57
CA LEU A 261 16.25 -10.53 3.68
C LEU A 261 17.46 -9.97 4.42
N ASN A 262 17.67 -10.47 5.65
CA ASN A 262 18.86 -10.20 6.48
C ASN A 262 19.14 -8.71 6.71
N GLN A 263 18.08 -7.90 6.75
CA GLN A 263 18.17 -6.48 7.01
C GLN A 263 18.44 -6.22 8.50
N ALA A 264 19.26 -5.22 8.76
CA ALA A 264 19.53 -4.73 10.11
C ALA A 264 18.68 -3.49 10.43
N ASN A 265 18.53 -3.18 11.70
CA ASN A 265 17.97 -1.91 12.20
C ASN A 265 16.51 -1.57 11.78
N LEU A 266 15.75 -2.56 11.29
CA LEU A 266 14.36 -2.37 10.84
C LEU A 266 13.40 -1.86 11.93
N PHE A 267 13.67 -2.12 13.21
CA PHE A 267 12.77 -1.80 14.34
C PHE A 267 13.37 -0.78 15.32
N THR A 268 14.21 0.13 14.81
CA THR A 268 14.87 1.18 15.62
C THR A 268 14.03 2.43 15.81
N HIS A 269 13.02 2.67 14.95
CA HIS A 269 12.16 3.83 15.04
C HIS A 269 11.23 3.76 16.27
N PRO A 270 11.01 4.85 17.03
CA PRO A 270 10.18 4.83 18.25
C PRO A 270 8.74 4.33 18.03
N LYS A 271 8.15 4.59 16.86
CA LYS A 271 6.80 4.09 16.52
C LYS A 271 6.72 2.55 16.38
N LEU A 272 7.86 1.86 16.31
CA LEU A 272 7.95 0.40 16.27
C LEU A 272 8.38 -0.22 17.61
N ALA A 273 8.41 0.58 18.69
CA ALA A 273 8.90 0.13 20.00
C ALA A 273 7.89 -0.75 20.75
N GLU A 274 6.59 -0.64 20.44
CA GLU A 274 5.54 -1.41 21.10
C GLU A 274 5.74 -2.92 20.92
N SER A 275 5.40 -3.70 21.96
CA SER A 275 5.48 -5.17 21.95
C SER A 275 4.55 -5.84 20.93
N PHE A 276 3.64 -5.07 20.33
CA PHE A 276 2.80 -5.54 19.23
C PHE A 276 3.63 -5.99 18.03
N PHE A 277 4.70 -5.27 17.68
CA PHE A 277 5.50 -5.58 16.50
C PHE A 277 6.47 -6.74 16.75
N ASP A 278 6.37 -7.77 15.92
CA ASP A 278 7.37 -8.83 15.86
C ASP A 278 8.62 -8.27 15.19
N LYS A 279 9.73 -8.27 15.93
CA LYS A 279 11.00 -7.73 15.45
C LYS A 279 11.69 -8.74 14.55
N VAL A 280 11.52 -8.54 13.25
CA VAL A 280 12.09 -9.39 12.19
C VAL A 280 13.26 -8.72 11.48
N ASN A 281 13.97 -9.48 10.65
CA ASN A 281 15.12 -9.02 9.85
C ASN A 281 14.83 -9.05 8.34
N PHE A 282 13.56 -8.93 7.96
CA PHE A 282 13.15 -8.91 6.55
C PHE A 282 12.10 -7.82 6.32
N ALA A 283 12.03 -7.35 5.08
CA ALA A 283 11.02 -6.43 4.59
C ALA A 283 9.91 -7.17 3.83
N GLY A 284 8.70 -6.63 3.89
CA GLY A 284 7.50 -7.30 3.37
C GLY A 284 6.91 -8.30 4.38
N ALA A 285 5.85 -8.97 3.95
CA ALA A 285 5.00 -9.79 4.82
C ALA A 285 5.51 -11.21 5.07
N PHE A 286 6.53 -11.66 4.34
CA PHE A 286 6.99 -13.05 4.35
C PHE A 286 8.48 -13.16 4.65
N ARG A 287 8.85 -14.11 5.51
CA ARG A 287 10.25 -14.37 5.85
C ARG A 287 11.02 -15.04 4.72
N SER A 288 10.41 -16.01 4.06
CA SER A 288 11.02 -16.77 2.96
C SER A 288 9.93 -17.50 2.17
N ASP A 289 10.32 -18.11 1.05
CA ASP A 289 9.45 -18.92 0.21
C ASP A 289 9.21 -20.36 0.72
N ALA A 290 9.75 -20.69 1.90
CA ALA A 290 9.51 -21.95 2.58
C ALA A 290 8.05 -22.03 3.08
N ALA A 291 7.44 -23.22 2.99
CA ALA A 291 6.05 -23.42 3.41
C ALA A 291 5.82 -23.11 4.91
N SER A 292 6.81 -23.32 5.77
CA SER A 292 6.72 -23.00 7.20
C SER A 292 6.64 -21.50 7.49
N ASP A 293 7.14 -20.66 6.57
CA ASP A 293 7.15 -19.20 6.70
C ASP A 293 5.97 -18.53 5.98
N ASN A 294 5.19 -19.30 5.22
CA ASN A 294 4.01 -18.81 4.54
C ASN A 294 2.79 -18.89 5.46
N TRP A 295 2.53 -17.80 6.17
CA TRP A 295 1.39 -17.66 7.07
C TRP A 295 0.03 -17.67 6.38
N THR A 296 -0.04 -17.56 5.04
CA THR A 296 -1.32 -17.64 4.31
C THR A 296 -1.82 -19.09 4.16
N LEU A 297 -0.95 -20.07 4.34
CA LEU A 297 -1.33 -21.47 4.19
C LEU A 297 -2.38 -21.90 5.24
N LYS A 298 -3.27 -22.80 4.82
CA LYS A 298 -4.32 -23.48 5.62
C LYS A 298 -5.58 -22.69 5.93
N TRP A 299 -5.62 -21.38 5.69
CA TRP A 299 -6.81 -20.57 5.99
C TRP A 299 -7.15 -19.57 4.88
N ALA A 300 -6.15 -19.01 4.19
CA ALA A 300 -6.39 -18.11 3.07
C ALA A 300 -6.90 -18.90 1.86
N ASN A 301 -7.68 -18.22 1.02
CA ASN A 301 -8.22 -18.80 -0.21
C ASN A 301 -8.06 -17.83 -1.39
N PHE A 302 -7.14 -18.15 -2.30
CA PHE A 302 -6.86 -17.34 -3.50
C PHE A 302 -7.64 -17.79 -4.74
N ASP A 303 -8.54 -18.75 -4.58
CA ASP A 303 -9.48 -19.17 -5.62
C ASP A 303 -10.91 -19.27 -5.06
N PRO A 304 -11.47 -18.17 -4.52
CA PRO A 304 -12.77 -18.18 -3.86
C PRO A 304 -13.92 -18.50 -4.82
N GLN A 305 -13.76 -18.26 -6.12
CA GLN A 305 -14.82 -18.54 -7.11
C GLN A 305 -15.00 -20.03 -7.37
N ASN A 306 -13.93 -20.82 -7.33
CA ASN A 306 -13.99 -22.27 -7.57
C ASN A 306 -13.99 -23.10 -6.28
N THR A 307 -13.80 -22.46 -5.11
CA THR A 307 -13.79 -23.17 -3.83
C THR A 307 -15.18 -23.58 -3.40
N THR A 308 -15.31 -24.84 -2.98
CA THR A 308 -16.52 -25.34 -2.30
C THR A 308 -16.42 -25.04 -0.81
N TYR A 309 -17.40 -24.32 -0.25
CA TYR A 309 -17.48 -23.92 1.17
C TYR A 309 -18.46 -24.78 1.96
#